data_AF-A0A3B0ZLY7-F1
#
_entry.id   AF-A0A3B0ZLY7-F1
#
_cell.length_a   1.000
_cell.length_b   1.000
_cell.length_c   1.000
_cell.angle_alpha   90.00
_cell.angle_beta   90.00
_cell.angle_gamma   90.00
#
_symmetry.space_group_name_H-M   'P 1'
#
loop_
_entity.id
_entity.type
_entity.pdbx_description
1 polymer ?
#
loop_
_entity_poly.entity_id
_entity_poly.type
_entity_poly.pdbx_seq_one_letter_code
_entity_poly.pdbx_strand_id
1 'polypeptide(L)'
;TDNAGADRVPDAQLDLTDGISDQNANHFKSYRELLFGDNEQELDIMGALVDRLVQATDGNGNLLFELDQDGNQILDADGNPIPVMVTIGVGPSMRVAGARSSPRFFNIFAPGGTHDGRLTTAELKLIAEWLDIGGQYYNNPFDVPP
;
A
#
# COMPACT_ATOMS: atom_id res chain seq x y z
N THR A 1 -9.89 5.58 16.31
CA THR A 1 -10.93 4.55 16.51
C THR A 1 -12.25 5.26 16.71
N ASP A 2 -13.08 5.27 15.69
CA ASP A 2 -14.51 5.54 15.87
C ASP A 2 -15.21 4.27 16.37
N ASN A 3 -16.36 4.48 16.98
CA ASN A 3 -16.88 3.71 18.11
C ASN A 3 -17.86 2.61 17.67
N ALA A 4 -17.41 1.74 16.76
CA ALA A 4 -17.93 0.42 16.44
C ALA A 4 -16.94 -0.18 15.43
N GLY A 5 -16.40 -1.39 15.67
CA GLY A 5 -15.38 -2.02 14.82
C GLY A 5 -15.85 -2.41 13.41
N ALA A 6 -16.35 -1.44 12.65
CA ALA A 6 -16.59 -1.53 11.22
C ALA A 6 -15.27 -1.28 10.48
N ASP A 7 -15.04 -2.03 9.41
CA ASP A 7 -13.90 -1.83 8.56
C ASP A 7 -13.96 -0.43 7.95
N ARG A 8 -12.79 0.20 7.83
CA ARG A 8 -12.62 1.49 7.18
C ARG A 8 -11.45 1.42 6.23
N VAL A 9 -11.56 2.12 5.11
CA VAL A 9 -10.39 2.35 4.26
C VAL A 9 -9.36 3.16 5.06
N PRO A 10 -8.13 2.66 5.23
CA PRO A 10 -7.10 3.40 5.94
C PRO A 10 -6.76 4.73 5.24
N ASP A 11 -6.49 5.77 6.02
CA ASP A 11 -6.12 7.07 5.47
C ASP A 11 -4.87 6.94 4.59
N ALA A 12 -4.95 7.45 3.37
CA ALA A 12 -3.88 7.33 2.37
C ALA A 12 -3.42 5.88 2.08
N GLN A 13 -4.31 4.90 2.30
CA GLN A 13 -4.03 3.46 2.14
C GLN A 13 -2.85 3.01 3.03
N LEU A 14 -2.84 3.48 4.28
CA LEU A 14 -1.83 3.11 5.28
C LEU A 14 -2.50 2.68 6.58
N ASP A 15 -2.58 1.38 6.84
CA ASP A 15 -3.07 0.86 8.11
C ASP A 15 -1.97 0.82 9.17
N LEU A 16 -1.77 1.95 9.84
CA LEU A 16 -0.77 2.09 10.91
C LEU A 16 -1.30 1.67 12.29
N THR A 17 -2.36 0.86 12.35
CA THR A 17 -2.83 0.30 13.63
C THR A 17 -1.81 -0.68 14.21
N ASP A 18 -1.90 -0.87 15.53
CA ASP A 18 -1.05 -1.83 16.24
C ASP A 18 -1.35 -3.27 15.79
N GLY A 19 -0.35 -4.14 15.93
CA GLY A 19 -0.46 -5.56 15.62
C GLY A 19 0.41 -6.05 14.46
N ILE A 20 0.35 -7.36 14.29
CA ILE A 20 1.14 -8.11 13.32
C ILE A 20 0.55 -7.92 11.92
N SER A 21 1.41 -7.85 10.90
CA SER A 21 0.97 -7.83 9.50
C SER A 21 0.40 -9.18 9.08
N ASP A 22 -0.73 -9.13 8.38
CA ASP A 22 -1.34 -10.25 7.66
C ASP A 22 -0.47 -10.76 6.50
N GLN A 23 0.31 -9.88 5.87
CA GLN A 23 1.24 -10.22 4.79
C GLN A 23 2.51 -10.92 5.30
N ASN A 24 2.94 -10.62 6.53
CA ASN A 24 4.09 -11.26 7.17
C ASN A 24 3.95 -11.25 8.70
N ALA A 25 3.71 -12.43 9.26
CA ALA A 25 3.48 -12.60 10.69
C ALA A 25 4.68 -12.24 11.60
N ASN A 26 5.89 -12.12 11.02
CA ASN A 26 7.11 -11.75 11.75
C ASN A 26 7.36 -10.24 11.77
N HIS A 27 6.51 -9.43 11.14
CA HIS A 27 6.62 -7.97 11.10
C HIS A 27 5.36 -7.30 11.64
N PHE A 28 5.55 -6.10 12.21
CA PHE A 28 4.42 -5.23 12.51
C PHE A 28 3.80 -4.69 11.22
N LYS A 29 2.49 -4.45 11.28
CA LYS A 29 1.72 -3.87 10.19
C LYS A 29 2.36 -2.56 9.70
N SER A 30 2.60 -1.62 10.61
CA SER A 30 3.22 -0.32 10.30
C SER A 30 4.55 -0.41 9.54
N TYR A 31 5.38 -1.42 9.81
CA TYR A 31 6.62 -1.61 9.06
C TYR A 31 6.35 -2.04 7.61
N ARG A 32 5.37 -2.93 7.40
CA ARG A 32 4.99 -3.39 6.06
C ARG A 32 4.35 -2.27 5.25
N GLU A 33 3.39 -1.56 5.83
CA GLU A 33 2.67 -0.45 5.22
C GLU A 33 3.60 0.70 4.79
N LEU A 34 4.60 1.02 5.60
CA LEU A 34 5.50 2.14 5.30
C LEU A 34 6.50 1.80 4.20
N LEU A 35 7.00 0.56 4.13
CA LEU A 35 8.18 0.18 3.32
C LEU A 35 7.88 -0.73 2.13
N PHE A 36 6.69 -1.30 2.05
CA PHE A 36 6.27 -2.20 0.98
C PHE A 36 5.06 -1.63 0.27
N GLY A 37 4.99 -1.85 -1.04
CA GLY A 37 3.79 -1.53 -1.79
C GLY A 37 2.76 -2.65 -1.66
N ASP A 38 1.51 -2.28 -1.79
CA ASP A 38 0.34 -3.16 -1.75
C ASP A 38 -0.71 -2.66 -2.76
N ASN A 39 -1.97 -3.09 -2.61
CA ASN A 39 -3.07 -2.70 -3.46
C ASN A 39 -3.95 -1.65 -2.75
N GLU A 40 -4.51 -0.73 -3.53
CA GLU A 40 -5.53 0.21 -3.04
C GLU A 40 -6.76 -0.55 -2.58
N GLN A 41 -7.29 -0.20 -1.40
CA GLN A 41 -8.46 -0.83 -0.80
C GLN A 41 -9.69 0.09 -0.84
N GLU A 42 -10.86 -0.52 -0.91
CA GLU A 42 -12.16 0.11 -0.78
C GLU A 42 -13.12 -0.73 0.07
N LEU A 43 -14.24 -0.14 0.49
CA LEU A 43 -15.30 -0.91 1.15
C LEU A 43 -16.26 -1.44 0.09
N ASP A 44 -16.51 -2.75 0.12
CA ASP A 44 -17.54 -3.36 -0.72
C ASP A 44 -18.96 -2.95 -0.28
N ILE A 45 -19.98 -3.41 -1.00
CA ILE A 45 -21.38 -3.10 -0.68
C ILE A 45 -21.85 -3.65 0.67
N MET A 46 -21.11 -4.60 1.25
CA MET A 46 -21.35 -5.19 2.56
C MET A 46 -20.51 -4.51 3.66
N GLY A 47 -19.67 -3.54 3.30
CA GLY A 47 -18.80 -2.81 4.22
C GLY A 47 -17.52 -3.56 4.60
N ALA A 48 -17.12 -4.60 3.85
CA ALA A 48 -15.85 -5.28 4.05
C ALA A 48 -14.73 -4.62 3.25
N LEU A 49 -13.51 -4.61 3.80
CA LEU A 49 -12.35 -4.07 3.12
C LEU A 49 -11.86 -5.05 2.03
N VAL A 50 -11.82 -4.58 0.78
CA VAL A 50 -11.39 -5.37 -0.39
C VAL A 50 -10.45 -4.57 -1.27
N ASP A 51 -9.64 -5.25 -2.06
CA ASP A 51 -8.82 -4.60 -3.08
C ASP A 51 -9.71 -3.96 -4.15
N ARG A 52 -9.45 -2.69 -4.44
CA ARG A 52 -10.12 -1.95 -5.49
C ARG A 52 -9.72 -2.47 -6.86
N LEU A 53 -10.72 -2.79 -7.67
CA LEU A 53 -10.54 -3.29 -9.03
C LEU A 53 -10.93 -2.23 -10.06
N VAL A 54 -10.11 -2.09 -11.10
CA VAL A 54 -10.40 -1.26 -12.27
C VAL A 54 -10.24 -2.09 -13.54
N GLN A 55 -10.94 -1.68 -14.59
CA GLN A 55 -10.77 -2.32 -15.89
C GLN A 55 -9.38 -2.00 -16.45
N ALA A 56 -8.66 -3.03 -16.86
CA ALA A 56 -7.35 -2.90 -17.46
C ALA A 56 -7.41 -2.17 -18.80
N THR A 57 -6.35 -1.45 -19.13
CA THR A 57 -6.18 -0.79 -20.42
C THR A 57 -4.92 -1.28 -21.13
N ASP A 58 -4.93 -1.26 -22.47
CA ASP A 58 -3.71 -1.43 -23.25
C ASP A 58 -2.79 -0.19 -23.17
N GLY A 59 -1.64 -0.24 -23.86
CA GLY A 59 -0.69 0.87 -23.92
C GLY A 59 -1.22 2.14 -24.62
N ASN A 60 -2.38 2.08 -25.27
CA ASN A 60 -3.05 3.22 -25.90
C ASN A 60 -4.24 3.73 -25.06
N GLY A 61 -4.51 3.13 -23.90
CA GLY A 61 -5.63 3.49 -23.04
C GLY A 61 -6.98 2.85 -23.44
N ASN A 62 -6.99 1.89 -24.37
CA ASN A 62 -8.21 1.17 -24.71
C ASN A 62 -8.52 0.13 -23.65
N LEU A 63 -9.79 0.01 -23.28
CA LEU A 63 -10.28 -0.97 -22.32
C LEU A 63 -10.07 -2.41 -22.81
N LEU A 64 -9.59 -3.28 -21.93
CA LEU A 64 -9.35 -4.68 -22.21
C LEU A 64 -10.52 -5.56 -21.76
N PHE A 65 -10.78 -6.60 -22.55
CA PHE A 65 -11.84 -7.59 -22.34
C PHE A 65 -11.26 -9.00 -22.47
N GLU A 66 -11.90 -9.96 -21.80
CA GLU A 66 -11.50 -11.36 -21.90
C GLU A 66 -11.72 -11.88 -23.32
N LEU A 67 -10.74 -12.64 -23.81
CA LEU A 67 -10.75 -13.22 -25.15
C LEU A 67 -10.72 -14.75 -25.06
N ASP A 68 -11.39 -15.41 -25.98
CA ASP A 68 -11.29 -16.85 -26.17
C ASP A 68 -9.96 -17.23 -26.87
N GLN A 69 -9.79 -18.53 -27.13
CA GLN A 69 -8.58 -19.06 -27.78
C GLN A 69 -8.38 -18.53 -29.21
N ASP A 70 -9.46 -18.11 -29.88
CA ASP A 70 -9.44 -17.61 -31.25
C ASP A 70 -9.31 -16.07 -31.32
N GLY A 71 -9.26 -15.41 -30.16
CA GLY A 71 -9.12 -13.95 -30.03
C GLY A 71 -10.44 -13.19 -30.09
N ASN A 72 -11.59 -13.86 -30.00
CA ASN A 72 -12.89 -13.19 -29.93
C ASN A 72 -13.25 -12.87 -28.48
N GLN A 73 -14.03 -11.82 -28.25
CA GLN A 73 -14.48 -11.44 -26.91
C GLN A 73 -15.41 -12.49 -26.30
N ILE A 74 -15.13 -12.87 -25.06
CA ILE A 74 -16.03 -13.67 -24.24
C ILE A 74 -17.17 -12.73 -23.78
N LEU A 75 -18.40 -13.18 -23.98
CA LEU A 75 -19.60 -12.42 -23.64
C LEU A 75 -20.25 -13.01 -22.38
N ASP A 76 -20.85 -12.14 -21.56
CA ASP A 76 -21.67 -12.52 -20.42
C ASP A 76 -23.07 -13.03 -20.86
N ALA A 77 -23.94 -13.30 -19.88
CA ALA A 77 -25.29 -13.80 -20.13
C ALA A 77 -26.20 -12.81 -20.89
N ASP A 78 -25.87 -11.51 -20.86
CA ASP A 78 -26.59 -10.44 -21.54
C ASP A 78 -25.96 -10.10 -22.92
N GLY A 79 -24.90 -10.80 -23.30
CA GLY A 79 -24.19 -10.61 -24.57
C GLY A 79 -23.17 -9.46 -24.54
N ASN A 80 -22.80 -8.95 -23.37
CA ASN A 80 -21.79 -7.90 -23.24
C ASN A 80 -20.39 -8.50 -23.04
N PRO A 81 -19.33 -7.88 -23.58
CA PRO A 81 -17.95 -8.34 -23.34
C PRO A 81 -17.56 -8.29 -21.87
N ILE A 82 -16.89 -9.34 -21.38
CA ILE A 82 -16.43 -9.42 -19.99
C ILE A 82 -15.14 -8.58 -19.82
N PRO A 83 -15.09 -7.58 -18.92
CA PRO A 83 -13.91 -6.75 -18.72
C PRO A 83 -12.79 -7.48 -17.99
N VAL A 84 -11.54 -7.23 -18.38
CA VAL A 84 -10.38 -7.68 -17.58
C VAL A 84 -10.20 -6.73 -16.41
N MET A 85 -10.33 -7.25 -15.19
CA MET A 85 -10.19 -6.47 -13.95
C MET A 85 -8.80 -6.65 -13.34
N VAL A 86 -8.19 -5.56 -12.87
CA VAL A 86 -6.88 -5.54 -12.21
C VAL A 86 -6.90 -4.67 -10.96
N THR A 87 -6.00 -4.96 -10.01
CA THR A 87 -5.81 -4.12 -8.81
C THR A 87 -5.02 -2.85 -9.13
N ILE A 88 -5.19 -1.84 -8.29
CA ILE A 88 -4.38 -0.62 -8.34
C ILE A 88 -3.25 -0.72 -7.34
N GLY A 89 -2.00 -0.65 -7.79
CA GLY A 89 -0.85 -0.68 -6.90
C GLY A 89 -0.64 0.65 -6.17
N VAL A 90 -0.44 0.58 -4.85
CA VAL A 90 -0.05 1.71 -4.00
C VAL A 90 1.44 1.58 -3.66
N GLY A 91 2.19 2.66 -3.92
CA GLY A 91 3.62 2.69 -3.63
C GLY A 91 3.91 2.95 -2.14
N PRO A 92 4.99 2.37 -1.58
CA PRO A 92 5.36 2.60 -0.19
C PRO A 92 5.69 4.07 0.07
N SER A 93 5.49 4.51 1.31
CA SER A 93 5.80 5.89 1.71
C SER A 93 7.28 6.11 2.04
N MET A 94 7.99 5.04 2.41
CA MET A 94 9.42 4.97 2.66
C MET A 94 10.08 3.93 1.76
N ARG A 95 11.40 4.04 1.60
CA ARG A 95 12.21 3.06 0.87
C ARG A 95 13.46 2.72 1.67
N VAL A 96 13.77 1.42 1.74
CA VAL A 96 15.05 0.90 2.29
C VAL A 96 16.28 1.37 1.53
N ALA A 97 16.11 2.00 0.37
CA ALA A 97 17.19 2.60 -0.41
C ALA A 97 17.69 3.95 0.16
N GLY A 98 17.08 4.45 1.23
CA GLY A 98 17.52 5.65 1.93
C GLY A 98 16.47 6.74 2.08
N ALA A 99 16.77 7.71 2.94
CA ALA A 99 15.92 8.84 3.24
C ALA A 99 15.66 9.71 2.02
N ARG A 100 16.67 9.88 1.16
CA ARG A 100 16.57 10.62 -0.12
C ARG A 100 15.55 10.01 -1.09
N SER A 101 15.29 8.71 -0.96
CA SER A 101 14.30 7.98 -1.76
C SER A 101 12.92 7.92 -1.11
N SER A 102 12.74 8.60 0.04
CA SER A 102 11.51 8.59 0.84
C SER A 102 10.82 9.97 0.97
N PRO A 103 10.72 10.80 -0.11
CA PRO A 103 10.16 12.14 0.01
C PRO A 103 8.68 12.14 0.41
N ARG A 104 7.90 11.11 0.05
CA ARG A 104 6.48 10.99 0.44
C ARG A 104 6.33 11.03 1.97
N PHE A 105 7.20 10.32 2.70
CA PHE A 105 7.22 10.36 4.16
C PHE A 105 7.79 11.66 4.73
N PHE A 106 8.97 12.12 4.29
CA PHE A 106 9.59 13.28 4.94
C PHE A 106 8.89 14.60 4.66
N ASN A 107 8.24 14.75 3.49
CA ASN A 107 7.58 16.01 3.12
C ASN A 107 6.38 16.36 4.02
N ILE A 108 5.69 15.37 4.62
CA ILE A 108 4.56 15.68 5.51
C ILE A 108 5.01 16.24 6.86
N PHE A 109 6.25 15.98 7.28
CA PHE A 109 6.87 16.53 8.50
C PHE A 109 7.66 17.82 8.25
N ALA A 110 7.85 18.21 6.98
CA ALA A 110 8.51 19.46 6.64
C ALA A 110 7.68 20.67 7.08
N PRO A 111 8.28 21.87 7.22
CA PRO A 111 7.55 23.09 7.56
C PRO A 111 6.32 23.32 6.68
N GLY A 112 5.15 23.49 7.29
CA GLY A 112 3.86 23.64 6.59
C GLY A 112 3.21 22.33 6.11
N GLY A 113 3.82 21.18 6.36
CA GLY A 113 3.21 19.87 6.17
C GLY A 113 2.17 19.54 7.25
N THR A 114 1.31 18.54 6.99
CA THR A 114 0.23 18.15 7.91
C THR A 114 0.74 17.58 9.24
N HIS A 115 2.02 17.16 9.29
CA HIS A 115 2.70 16.60 10.45
C HIS A 115 3.86 17.48 10.94
N ASP A 116 3.92 18.75 10.52
CA ASP A 116 4.92 19.70 11.00
C ASP A 116 4.96 19.76 12.54
N GLY A 117 6.15 19.71 13.12
CA GLY A 117 6.39 19.72 14.56
C GLY A 117 6.00 18.43 15.32
N ARG A 118 5.48 17.39 14.66
CA ARG A 118 5.12 16.12 15.35
C ARG A 118 6.31 15.26 15.72
N LEU A 119 7.41 15.38 14.98
CA LEU A 119 8.69 14.75 15.27
C LEU A 119 9.75 15.84 15.36
N THR A 120 10.64 15.70 16.34
CA THR A 120 11.82 16.56 16.49
C THR A 120 12.81 16.31 15.34
N THR A 121 13.72 17.26 15.14
CA THR A 121 14.82 17.10 14.16
C THR A 121 15.67 15.87 14.45
N ALA A 122 15.86 15.51 15.73
CA ALA A 122 16.62 14.32 16.11
C ALA A 122 15.90 13.02 15.75
N GLU A 123 14.58 12.94 15.95
CA GLU A 123 13.77 11.76 15.59
C GLU A 123 13.69 11.58 14.07
N LEU A 124 13.49 12.67 13.32
CA LEU A 124 13.53 12.61 11.86
C LEU A 124 14.90 12.18 11.33
N LYS A 125 15.98 12.66 11.97
CA LYS A 125 17.34 12.24 11.64
C LYS A 125 17.55 10.74 11.93
N LEU A 126 17.05 10.24 13.05
CA LEU A 126 17.15 8.81 13.40
C LEU A 126 16.47 7.94 12.35
N ILE A 127 15.25 8.29 11.93
CA ILE A 127 14.54 7.56 10.87
C ILE A 127 15.31 7.65 9.54
N ALA A 128 15.83 8.83 9.20
CA ALA A 128 16.60 9.01 7.97
C ALA A 128 17.85 8.13 7.93
N GLU A 129 18.64 8.12 9.00
CA GLU A 129 19.85 7.30 9.10
C GLU A 129 19.51 5.80 9.09
N TRP A 130 18.43 5.39 9.75
CA TRP A 130 17.95 4.00 9.68
C TRP A 130 17.59 3.57 8.26
N LEU A 131 16.91 4.43 7.48
CA LEU A 131 16.63 4.15 6.07
C LEU A 131 17.91 4.11 5.23
N ASP A 132 18.86 5.01 5.47
CA ASP A 132 20.13 5.07 4.73
C ASP A 132 21.02 3.83 4.96
N ILE A 133 20.87 3.14 6.10
CA ILE A 133 21.56 1.86 6.37
C ILE A 133 20.75 0.62 5.98
N GLY A 134 19.62 0.80 5.28
CA GLY A 134 18.85 -0.31 4.70
C GLY A 134 17.50 -0.61 5.36
N GLY A 135 17.06 0.20 6.33
CA GLY A 135 15.71 0.13 6.90
C GLY A 135 15.34 -1.25 7.46
N GLN A 136 16.30 -1.95 8.06
CA GLN A 136 16.13 -3.33 8.51
C GLN A 136 15.12 -3.42 9.66
N TYR A 137 14.26 -4.45 9.65
CA TYR A 137 13.37 -4.75 10.78
C TYR A 137 14.15 -5.30 11.98
N TYR A 138 15.04 -6.26 11.73
CA TYR A 138 15.96 -6.81 12.73
C TYR A 138 17.36 -6.29 12.45
N ASN A 139 17.92 -5.49 13.38
CA ASN A 139 19.32 -5.07 13.31
C ASN A 139 20.29 -6.17 13.79
N ASN A 140 19.78 -7.15 14.54
CA ASN A 140 20.53 -8.30 14.99
C ASN A 140 20.10 -9.53 14.17
N PRO A 141 21.02 -10.16 13.40
CA PRO A 141 20.67 -11.28 12.55
C PRO A 141 20.20 -12.53 13.32
N PHE A 142 20.49 -12.64 14.62
CA PHE A 142 20.04 -13.76 15.45
C PHE A 142 18.61 -13.61 15.97
N ASP A 143 18.00 -12.44 15.82
CA ASP A 143 16.61 -12.19 16.21
C ASP A 143 15.63 -12.48 15.05
N VAL A 144 16.15 -12.78 13.85
CA VAL A 144 15.33 -13.14 12.69
C VAL A 144 14.69 -14.51 12.93
N PRO A 145 13.36 -14.64 12.84
CA PRO A 145 12.69 -15.93 12.97
C PRO A 145 13.18 -16.94 11.90
N PRO A 146 13.26 -18.25 12.25
CA PRO A 146 13.78 -19.29 11.38
C PRO A 146 12.91 -19.56 10.14
#